data_AF-A0A2S9YLV1-F1
#
_entry.id   AF-A0A2S9YLV1-F1
#
_cell.length_a   1.000
_cell.length_b   1.000
_cell.length_c   1.000
_cell.angle_alpha   90.00
_cell.angle_beta   90.00
_cell.angle_gamma   90.00
#
_symmetry.space_group_name_H-M   'P 1'
#
loop_
_entity.id
_entity.type
_entity.pdbx_description
1 polymer ?
#
loop_
_entity_poly.entity_id
_entity_poly.type
_entity_poly.pdbx_seq_one_letter_code
_entity_poly.pdbx_strand_id
1 'polypeptide(L)'
;MSDVDYYAILGVGPEAERDEIQDAYQREFLRVEPGRARVLMEACAVLLDPAARAAYDARAVGSALIEETVTAILQTHLPRAEARRFIRAQRQLIAATRPDAQTPSS
;
A
#
# COMPACT_ATOMS: atom_id res chain seq x y z
N MET A 1 -5.75 3.60 7.87
CA MET A 1 -5.03 4.45 6.90
C MET A 1 -4.38 3.48 5.95
N SER A 2 -4.71 3.53 4.66
CA SER A 2 -4.03 2.67 3.68
C SER A 2 -2.56 3.08 3.68
N ASP A 3 -1.67 2.19 4.11
CA ASP A 3 -0.23 2.43 4.03
C ASP A 3 0.12 2.62 2.56
N VAL A 4 0.80 3.71 2.25
CA VAL A 4 1.16 4.07 0.88
C VAL A 4 2.26 3.10 0.43
N ASP A 5 1.99 2.37 -0.66
CA ASP A 5 2.95 1.42 -1.23
C ASP A 5 3.92 2.15 -2.18
N TYR A 6 5.08 2.52 -1.67
CA TYR A 6 6.10 3.24 -2.44
C TYR A 6 6.71 2.39 -3.55
N TYR A 7 6.79 1.06 -3.36
CA TYR A 7 7.26 0.14 -4.38
C TYR A 7 6.28 0.11 -5.56
N ALA A 8 4.98 -0.01 -5.27
CA ALA A 8 3.94 0.05 -6.30
C ALA A 8 3.86 1.42 -6.99
N ILE A 9 4.13 2.52 -6.27
CA ILE A 9 4.16 3.87 -6.84
C ILE A 9 5.27 4.02 -7.90
N LEU A 10 6.46 3.45 -7.66
CA LEU A 10 7.55 3.45 -8.63
C LEU A 10 7.46 2.29 -9.63
N GLY A 11 6.60 1.31 -9.38
CA GLY A 11 6.47 0.11 -10.21
C GLY A 11 7.68 -0.82 -10.13
N VAL A 12 8.32 -0.90 -8.96
CA VAL A 12 9.51 -1.74 -8.70
C VAL A 12 9.22 -2.74 -7.58
N GLY A 13 10.03 -3.80 -7.49
CA GLY A 13 9.92 -4.79 -6.41
C GLY A 13 10.64 -4.39 -5.12
N PRO A 14 10.38 -5.07 -3.99
CA PRO A 14 11.08 -4.85 -2.73
C PRO A 14 12.57 -5.22 -2.79
N GLU A 15 13.00 -5.96 -3.80
CA GLU A 15 14.41 -6.31 -4.05
C GLU A 15 15.12 -5.34 -5.01
N ALA A 16 14.43 -4.28 -5.47
CA ALA A 16 14.98 -3.35 -6.45
C ALA A 16 16.23 -2.65 -5.93
N GLU A 17 17.25 -2.57 -6.79
CA GLU A 17 18.50 -1.87 -6.49
C GLU A 17 18.35 -0.36 -6.66
N ARG A 18 19.33 0.41 -6.16
CA ARG A 18 19.29 1.89 -6.22
C ARG A 18 19.13 2.41 -7.65
N ASP A 19 19.85 1.83 -8.60
CA ASP A 19 19.82 2.28 -9.99
C ASP A 19 18.44 2.02 -10.62
N GLU A 20 17.83 0.85 -10.34
CA GLU A 20 16.48 0.52 -10.78
C GLU A 20 15.43 1.47 -10.19
N ILE A 21 15.56 1.83 -8.91
CA ILE A 21 14.70 2.81 -8.24
C ILE A 21 14.84 4.19 -8.89
N GLN A 22 16.06 4.60 -9.20
CA GLN A 22 16.34 5.91 -9.82
C GLN A 22 15.79 5.98 -11.25
N ASP A 23 15.99 4.93 -12.04
CA ASP A 23 15.46 4.83 -13.41
C ASP A 23 13.93 4.82 -13.41
N ALA A 24 13.32 4.09 -12.47
CA ALA A 24 11.87 4.07 -12.29
C ALA A 24 11.34 5.46 -11.94
N TYR A 25 11.96 6.16 -10.99
CA TYR A 25 11.59 7.52 -10.64
C TYR A 25 11.66 8.47 -11.85
N GLN A 26 12.74 8.43 -12.63
CA GLN A 26 12.89 9.29 -13.81
C GLN A 26 11.78 9.02 -14.85
N ARG A 27 11.49 7.74 -15.12
CA ARG A 27 10.44 7.34 -16.06
C ARG A 27 9.06 7.82 -15.62
N GLU A 28 8.72 7.64 -14.35
CA GLU A 28 7.41 8.02 -13.82
C GLU A 28 7.27 9.53 -13.64
N PHE A 29 8.34 10.24 -13.27
CA PHE A 29 8.30 11.69 -13.04
C PHE A 29 8.01 12.48 -14.33
N LEU A 30 8.43 11.97 -15.50
CA LEU A 30 8.12 12.57 -16.79
C LEU A 30 6.63 12.48 -17.17
N ARG A 31 5.87 11.58 -16.54
CA ARG A 31 4.47 11.26 -16.87
C ARG A 31 3.51 11.59 -15.74
N VAL A 32 4.02 12.11 -14.62
CA VAL A 32 3.26 12.28 -13.39
C VAL A 32 2.38 13.54 -13.48
N GLU A 33 1.13 13.39 -13.09
CA GLU A 33 0.25 14.54 -12.88
C GLU A 33 0.76 15.40 -11.71
N PRO A 34 0.60 16.74 -11.75
CA PRO A 34 1.15 17.64 -10.73
C PRO A 34 0.77 17.27 -9.30
N GLY A 35 -0.45 16.75 -9.09
CA GLY A 35 -0.94 16.32 -7.78
C GLY A 35 -0.26 15.06 -7.22
N ARG A 36 0.39 14.24 -8.07
CA ARG A 36 1.05 12.99 -7.68
C ARG A 36 2.57 13.10 -7.62
N ALA A 37 3.15 14.18 -8.15
CA ALA A 37 4.60 14.41 -8.15
C ALA A 37 5.21 14.34 -6.75
N ARG A 38 4.52 14.91 -5.74
CA ARG A 38 4.97 14.90 -4.35
C ARG A 38 5.11 13.48 -3.79
N VAL A 39 4.13 12.62 -4.07
CA VAL A 39 4.11 11.23 -3.62
C VAL A 39 5.23 10.43 -4.31
N LEU A 40 5.48 10.70 -5.59
CA LEU A 40 6.56 10.07 -6.35
C LEU A 40 7.95 10.46 -5.83
N MET A 41 8.15 11.74 -5.49
CA MET A 41 9.38 12.24 -4.88
C MET A 41 9.60 11.63 -3.50
N GLU A 42 8.54 11.52 -2.69
CA GLU A 42 8.59 10.90 -1.37
C GLU A 42 8.96 9.41 -1.47
N ALA A 43 8.33 8.67 -2.38
CA ALA A 43 8.66 7.27 -2.65
C ALA A 43 10.14 7.09 -3.01
N CYS A 44 10.64 7.90 -3.94
CA CYS A 44 12.05 7.86 -4.35
C CYS A 44 13.00 8.20 -3.20
N ALA A 45 12.69 9.24 -2.41
CA ALA A 45 13.51 9.66 -1.28
C ALA A 45 13.61 8.57 -0.20
N VAL A 46 12.49 7.91 0.12
CA VAL A 46 12.46 6.81 1.11
C VAL A 46 13.21 5.59 0.61
N LEU A 47 13.01 5.19 -0.66
CA LEU A 47 13.59 3.96 -1.19
C LEU A 47 15.08 4.06 -1.55
N LEU A 48 15.60 5.28 -1.79
CA LEU A 48 17.04 5.50 -2.02
C LEU A 48 17.88 5.63 -0.74
N ASP A 49 17.27 5.97 0.40
CA ASP A 49 17.93 5.99 1.71
C ASP A 49 17.77 4.61 2.38
N PRO A 50 18.86 3.82 2.56
CA PRO A 50 18.78 2.49 3.15
C PRO A 50 18.14 2.46 4.55
N ALA A 51 18.38 3.49 5.37
CA ALA A 51 17.83 3.54 6.72
C ALA A 51 16.32 3.85 6.67
N ALA A 52 15.90 4.77 5.80
CA ALA A 52 14.50 5.08 5.60
C ALA A 52 13.73 3.90 4.99
N ARG A 53 14.32 3.21 4.00
CA ARG A 53 13.75 2.00 3.39
C ARG A 53 13.57 0.88 4.42
N ALA A 54 14.59 0.60 5.23
CA ALA A 54 14.48 -0.40 6.30
C ALA A 54 13.38 -0.05 7.33
N ALA A 55 13.26 1.23 7.70
CA ALA A 55 12.22 1.69 8.60
C ALA A 55 10.81 1.59 7.97
N TYR A 56 10.70 1.85 6.67
CA TYR A 56 9.48 1.67 5.90
C TYR A 56 9.07 0.20 5.82
N ASP A 57 10.00 -0.69 5.45
CA ASP A 57 9.77 -2.13 5.35
C ASP A 57 9.33 -2.72 6.70
N ALA A 58 9.97 -2.31 7.80
CA ALA A 58 9.60 -2.74 9.14
C ALA A 58 8.15 -2.34 9.53
N ARG A 59 7.71 -1.14 9.12
CA ARG A 59 6.32 -0.69 9.34
C ARG A 59 5.34 -1.49 8.49
N ALA A 60 5.65 -1.70 7.22
CA ALA A 60 4.80 -2.45 6.30
C ALA A 60 4.60 -3.90 6.78
N VAL A 61 5.67 -4.57 7.21
CA VAL A 61 5.59 -5.92 7.79
C VAL A 61 4.80 -5.93 9.10
N GLY A 62 5.04 -4.98 9.99
CA GLY A 62 4.31 -4.87 11.25
C GLY A 62 2.81 -4.67 11.05
N SER A 63 2.42 -3.85 10.08
CA SER A 63 1.02 -3.62 9.69
C SER A 63 0.36 -4.90 9.19
N ALA A 64 1.02 -5.64 8.29
CA ALA A 64 0.52 -6.91 7.76
C ALA A 64 0.31 -7.97 8.85
N LEU A 65 1.25 -8.09 9.80
CA LEU A 65 1.15 -9.02 10.94
C LEU A 65 -0.04 -8.68 11.86
N ILE A 66 -0.29 -7.40 12.09
CA ILE A 66 -1.45 -6.95 12.89
C ILE A 66 -2.75 -7.34 12.19
N GLU A 67 -2.87 -7.07 10.88
CA GLU A 67 -4.06 -7.41 10.10
C GLU A 67 -4.35 -8.93 10.09
N GLU A 68 -3.31 -9.75 9.92
CA GLU A 68 -3.42 -11.20 9.97
C GLU A 68 -3.87 -11.68 11.36
N THR A 69 -3.25 -11.15 12.42
CA THR A 69 -3.56 -11.53 13.81
C THR A 69 -5.01 -11.17 14.17
N VAL A 70 -5.46 -9.96 13.82
CA VAL A 70 -6.86 -9.54 14.00
C VAL A 70 -7.80 -10.48 13.26
N THR A 71 -7.47 -10.85 12.03
CA THR A 71 -8.27 -11.79 11.24
C THR A 71 -8.36 -13.16 11.92
N ALA A 72 -7.24 -13.70 12.42
CA ALA A 72 -7.20 -14.99 13.10
C ALA A 72 -8.00 -15.00 14.42
N ILE A 73 -7.90 -13.93 15.21
CA ILE A 73 -8.69 -13.76 16.44
C ILE A 73 -10.19 -13.75 16.12
N LEU A 74 -10.61 -12.98 15.11
CA LEU A 74 -12.01 -12.92 14.70
C LEU A 74 -12.52 -14.27 14.19
N GLN A 75 -11.69 -15.05 13.48
CA GLN A 75 -12.07 -16.39 13.03
C GLN A 75 -12.22 -17.39 14.18
N THR A 76 -11.45 -17.22 15.26
CA THR A 76 -11.43 -18.13 16.41
C THR A 76 -12.60 -17.87 17.36
N HIS A 77 -13.01 -16.62 17.53
CA HIS A 77 -13.97 -16.22 18.57
C HIS A 77 -15.40 -15.92 18.07
N LEU A 78 -15.65 -15.95 16.76
CA LEU A 78 -17.00 -15.86 16.19
C LEU A 78 -17.45 -17.21 15.61
N PRO A 79 -18.71 -17.65 15.82
CA PRO A 79 -19.25 -18.79 15.08
C PRO A 79 -19.10 -18.52 13.57
N ARG A 80 -18.64 -19.53 12.81
CA ARG A 80 -18.17 -19.43 11.40
C ARG A 80 -19.04 -18.57 10.46
N ALA A 81 -20.34 -18.50 10.69
CA ALA A 81 -21.28 -17.70 9.91
C ALA A 81 -21.10 -16.18 10.13
N GLU A 82 -20.80 -15.76 11.36
CA GLU A 82 -20.64 -14.35 11.74
C GLU A 82 -19.26 -13.82 11.36
N ALA A 83 -18.21 -14.63 11.54
CA ALA A 83 -16.84 -14.29 11.09
C ALA A 83 -16.79 -13.98 9.58
N ARG A 84 -17.45 -14.81 8.76
CA ARG A 84 -17.51 -14.60 7.29
C ARG A 84 -18.24 -13.32 6.91
N ARG A 85 -19.33 -12.99 7.61
CA ARG A 85 -20.11 -11.78 7.37
C ARG A 85 -19.32 -10.53 7.75
N PHE A 86 -18.59 -10.59 8.86
CA PHE A 86 -17.75 -9.50 9.34
C PHE A 86 -16.55 -9.24 8.44
N ILE A 87 -15.81 -10.30 8.04
CA ILE A 87 -14.68 -10.18 7.09
C ILE A 87 -15.14 -9.59 5.75
N ARG A 88 -16.32 -9.99 5.25
CA ARG A 88 -16.90 -9.43 4.03
C ARG A 88 -17.23 -7.94 4.19
N ALA A 89 -17.85 -7.57 5.32
CA ALA A 89 -18.18 -6.17 5.61
C ALA A 89 -16.92 -5.30 5.75
N GLN A 90 -15.88 -5.80 6.42
CA GLN A 90 -14.60 -5.09 6.56
C GLN A 90 -13.92 -4.87 5.21
N ARG A 91 -13.88 -5.89 4.33
CA ARG A 91 -13.36 -5.75 2.96
C ARG A 91 -14.16 -4.72 2.14
N GLN A 92 -15.48 -4.68 2.30
CA GLN A 92 -16.32 -3.68 1.63
C GLN A 92 -16.06 -2.27 2.16
N LEU A 93 -15.84 -2.10 3.46
CA LEU A 93 -15.52 -0.80 4.05
C LEU A 93 -14.14 -0.28 3.61
N ILE A 94 -13.16 -1.17 3.52
CA ILE A 94 -11.81 -0.86 3.01
C ILE A 94 -11.88 -0.50 1.51
N ALA A 95 -12.69 -1.21 0.73
CA ALA A 95 -12.90 -0.88 -0.69
C ALA A 95 -13.63 0.47 -0.87
N ALA A 96 -14.61 0.77 -0.02
CA ALA A 96 -15.38 2.01 -0.07
C ALA A 96 -14.61 3.26 0.40
N THR A 97 -13.49 3.07 1.08
CA THR A 97 -12.59 4.16 1.51
C THR A 97 -11.46 4.43 0.50
N ARG A 98 -11.42 3.72 -0.65
CA ARG A 98 -10.59 4.10 -1.80
C ARG A 98 -11.26 5.24 -2.57
N PRO A 99 -10.56 6.37 -2.81
CA PRO A 99 -11.15 7.53 -3.50
C PRO A 99 -11.32 7.38 -5.02
N ASP A 100 -10.94 6.24 -5.62
CA ASP A 100 -11.06 6.03 -7.08
C ASP A 100 -12.04 4.90 -7.41
N ALA A 101 -13.34 5.19 -7.35
CA ALA A 101 -14.37 4.36 -7.97
C ALA A 101 -15.67 5.14 -8.24
N GLN A 102 -15.59 6.28 -8.92
CA GLN A 102 -16.72 6.94 -9.61
C GLN A 102 -16.09 7.85 -10.68
N THR A 103 -16.13 7.51 -11.96
CA THR A 103 -17.33 7.54 -12.80
C THR A 103 -17.30 6.49 -13.92
N PRO A 104 -18.47 5.95 -14.31
CA PRO A 104 -18.78 5.81 -15.72
C PRO A 104 -19.91 6.80 -16.05
N SER A 105 -19.61 7.73 -16.96
CA SER A 105 -20.61 8.55 -17.63
C SER A 105 -21.50 7.67 -18.51
N SER A 106 -22.80 7.83 -18.39
CA SER A 106 -23.79 7.68 -19.47
C SER A 106 -25.00 8.54 -19.13
#